data_AF-A0A938J8A3-F1
#
_entry.id   AF-A0A938J8A3-F1
#
_cell.length_a   1.000
_cell.length_b   1.000
_cell.length_c   1.000
_cell.angle_alpha   90.00
_cell.angle_beta   90.00
_cell.angle_gamma   90.00
#
_symmetry.space_group_name_H-M   'P 1'
#
loop_
_entity.id
_entity.type
_entity.pdbx_description
1 polymer ?
#
loop_
_entity_poly.entity_id
_entity_poly.type
_entity_poly.pdbx_seq_one_letter_code
_entity_poly.pdbx_strand_id
1 'polypeptide(L)'
;MGAADGDIGAARDDLVLRERLLAERDERRRLAELIHDGPVQHIAALNQMLDAALAAIDSGDEAARTIVARALEVAREASSELRAIVTDIEPAALAEMGFAAAVREFAGRLSDRRRIRCEVDVPAADQLGESAASGLYQIVRESLDQAVRRGPPQTIRVRLTSSRTGSVELTISDDGGIERRQAVLDGLAERANELNGSFEAARRRGWTVARVTLPPSAARL
;
A
#
# COMPACT_ATOMS: atom_id res chain seq x y z
N MET A 1 48.31 -21.33 1.41
CA MET A 1 47.36 -20.82 2.43
C MET A 1 46.25 -20.03 1.72
N GLY A 2 45.36 -20.70 0.98
CA GLY A 2 44.35 -20.03 0.13
C GLY A 2 43.22 -20.91 -0.41
N ALA A 3 43.04 -22.13 0.12
CA ALA A 3 42.00 -23.06 -0.33
C ALA A 3 40.82 -23.20 0.65
N ALA A 4 40.93 -22.68 1.88
CA ALA A 4 39.88 -22.78 2.91
C ALA A 4 38.89 -21.60 2.90
N ASP A 5 39.22 -20.49 2.22
CA ASP A 5 38.43 -19.25 2.23
C ASP A 5 37.35 -19.24 1.13
N GLY A 6 37.53 -20.02 0.06
CA GLY A 6 36.56 -20.14 -1.04
C GLY A 6 35.38 -21.08 -0.75
N ASP A 7 35.58 -22.08 0.12
CA ASP A 7 34.57 -23.10 0.45
C ASP A 7 33.55 -22.59 1.49
N ILE A 8 34.00 -21.73 2.41
CA ILE A 8 33.13 -21.06 3.40
C ILE A 8 32.23 -20.02 2.74
N GLY A 9 32.71 -19.31 1.71
CA GLY A 9 31.90 -18.35 0.94
C GLY A 9 30.77 -19.02 0.17
N ALA A 10 31.06 -20.11 -0.55
CA ALA A 10 30.06 -20.88 -1.30
C ALA A 10 29.02 -21.55 -0.40
N ALA A 11 29.43 -22.09 0.76
CA ALA A 11 28.51 -22.68 1.73
C ALA A 11 27.62 -21.63 2.40
N ARG A 12 28.13 -20.41 2.63
CA ARG A 12 27.34 -19.30 3.21
C ARG A 12 26.33 -18.74 2.20
N ASP A 13 26.71 -18.65 0.94
CA ASP A 13 25.81 -18.23 -0.15
C ASP A 13 24.71 -19.27 -0.42
N ASP A 14 25.00 -20.58 -0.35
CA ASP A 14 24.01 -21.66 -0.47
C ASP A 14 23.03 -21.68 0.73
N LEU A 15 23.51 -21.35 1.93
CA LEU A 15 22.67 -21.24 3.12
C LEU A 15 21.71 -20.05 3.03
N VAL A 16 22.21 -18.88 2.63
CA VAL A 16 21.40 -17.66 2.44
C VAL A 16 20.37 -17.88 1.32
N LEU A 17 20.75 -18.56 0.24
CA LEU A 17 19.83 -18.91 -0.85
C LEU A 17 18.73 -19.87 -0.38
N ARG A 18 19.09 -20.88 0.42
CA ARG A 18 18.11 -21.82 1.01
C ARG A 18 17.16 -21.13 1.97
N GLU A 19 17.67 -20.28 2.88
CA GLU A 19 16.83 -19.52 3.80
C GLU A 19 15.86 -18.61 3.04
N ARG A 20 16.34 -17.95 1.97
CA ARG A 20 15.50 -17.11 1.12
C ARG A 20 14.41 -17.90 0.38
N LEU A 21 14.75 -19.08 -0.16
CA LEU A 21 13.78 -19.96 -0.82
C LEU A 21 12.76 -20.56 0.14
N LEU A 22 13.15 -20.83 1.38
CA LEU A 22 12.24 -21.29 2.42
C LEU A 22 11.28 -20.17 2.86
N ALA A 23 11.80 -18.97 3.09
CA ALA A 23 11.00 -17.79 3.40
C ALA A 23 10.00 -17.46 2.29
N GLU A 24 10.40 -17.55 1.02
CA GLU A 24 9.51 -17.34 -0.14
C GLU A 24 8.37 -18.38 -0.16
N ARG A 25 8.67 -19.66 0.12
CA ARG A 25 7.68 -20.73 0.15
C ARG A 25 6.69 -20.57 1.30
N ASP A 26 7.18 -20.20 2.47
CA ASP A 26 6.34 -20.00 3.65
C ASP A 26 5.42 -18.79 3.47
N GLU A 27 5.93 -17.69 2.90
CA GLU A 27 5.11 -16.53 2.57
C GLU A 27 4.06 -16.88 1.51
N ARG A 28 4.45 -17.61 0.46
CA ARG A 28 3.51 -18.03 -0.58
C ARG A 28 2.41 -18.95 -0.05
N ARG A 29 2.72 -19.81 0.92
CA ARG A 29 1.73 -20.65 1.62
C ARG A 29 0.81 -19.79 2.50
N ARG A 30 1.37 -18.89 3.30
CA ARG A 30 0.61 -17.94 4.13
C ARG A 30 -0.36 -17.10 3.30
N LEU A 31 0.10 -16.56 2.17
CA LEU A 31 -0.74 -15.80 1.24
C LEU A 31 -1.85 -16.66 0.63
N ALA A 32 -1.55 -17.89 0.25
CA ALA A 32 -2.55 -18.81 -0.26
C ALA A 32 -3.65 -19.09 0.79
N GLU A 33 -3.27 -19.31 2.05
CA GLU A 33 -4.22 -19.50 3.16
C GLU A 33 -5.06 -18.24 3.42
N LEU A 34 -4.43 -17.05 3.49
CA LEU A 34 -5.13 -15.78 3.66
C LEU A 34 -6.13 -15.47 2.54
N ILE A 35 -5.75 -15.74 1.28
CA ILE A 35 -6.63 -15.53 0.12
C ILE A 35 -7.78 -16.54 0.10
N HIS A 36 -7.51 -17.78 0.48
CA HIS A 36 -8.50 -18.84 0.43
C HIS A 36 -9.53 -18.71 1.56
N ASP A 37 -9.11 -18.39 2.78
CA ASP A 37 -10.00 -18.37 3.93
C ASP A 37 -10.86 -17.11 4.01
N GLY A 38 -10.40 -15.96 3.50
CA GLY A 38 -11.21 -14.73 3.47
C GLY A 38 -11.88 -14.50 2.11
N PRO A 39 -11.16 -13.95 1.13
CA PRO A 39 -11.74 -13.52 -0.15
C PRO A 39 -12.52 -14.57 -0.93
N VAL A 40 -12.01 -15.81 -1.02
CA VAL A 40 -12.66 -16.88 -1.79
C VAL A 40 -13.96 -17.32 -1.10
N GLN A 41 -13.99 -17.41 0.23
CA GLN A 41 -15.22 -17.70 0.97
C GLN A 41 -16.26 -16.59 0.81
N HIS A 42 -15.84 -15.33 0.84
CA HIS A 42 -16.73 -14.20 0.58
C HIS A 42 -17.35 -14.23 -0.83
N ILE A 43 -16.56 -14.59 -1.86
CA ILE A 43 -17.07 -14.74 -3.23
C ILE A 43 -18.08 -15.90 -3.33
N ALA A 44 -17.83 -17.02 -2.65
CA ALA A 44 -18.78 -18.13 -2.61
C ALA A 44 -20.11 -17.72 -1.94
N ALA A 45 -20.04 -16.99 -0.82
CA ALA A 45 -21.21 -16.46 -0.14
C ALA A 45 -21.98 -15.44 -1.01
N LEU A 46 -21.27 -14.59 -1.75
CA LEU A 46 -21.87 -13.64 -2.70
C LEU A 46 -22.66 -14.35 -3.79
N ASN A 47 -22.11 -15.40 -4.39
CA ASN A 47 -22.81 -16.15 -5.43
C ASN A 47 -24.13 -16.75 -4.88
N GLN A 48 -24.09 -17.35 -3.69
CA GLN A 48 -25.28 -17.90 -3.04
C GLN A 48 -26.33 -16.81 -2.72
N MET A 49 -25.90 -15.64 -2.24
CA MET A 49 -26.79 -14.52 -1.98
C MET A 49 -27.43 -13.99 -3.27
N LEU A 50 -26.67 -13.90 -4.36
CA LEU A 50 -27.18 -13.43 -5.64
C LEU A 50 -28.15 -14.44 -6.28
N ASP A 51 -27.88 -15.75 -6.18
CA ASP A 51 -28.81 -16.79 -6.63
C ASP A 51 -30.13 -16.74 -5.84
N ALA A 52 -30.05 -16.55 -4.51
CA ALA A 52 -31.24 -16.38 -3.67
C ALA A 52 -32.01 -15.08 -4.00
N ALA A 53 -31.30 -14.00 -4.32
CA ALA A 53 -31.92 -12.75 -4.74
C ALA A 53 -32.64 -12.91 -6.09
N LEU A 54 -32.06 -13.63 -7.05
CA LEU A 54 -32.71 -13.92 -8.34
C LEU A 54 -33.99 -14.74 -8.15
N ALA A 55 -33.95 -15.79 -7.33
CA ALA A 55 -35.14 -16.59 -7.02
C ALA A 55 -36.25 -15.78 -6.30
N ALA A 56 -35.86 -14.83 -5.44
CA ALA A 56 -36.80 -13.92 -4.79
C ALA A 56 -37.42 -12.93 -5.80
N ILE A 57 -36.64 -12.42 -6.76
CA ILE A 57 -37.14 -11.55 -7.83
C ILE A 57 -38.15 -12.31 -8.71
N ASP A 58 -37.82 -13.53 -9.11
CA ASP A 58 -38.66 -14.35 -9.99
C ASP A 58 -39.99 -14.74 -9.32
N SER A 59 -39.99 -14.87 -7.99
CA SER A 59 -41.20 -15.17 -7.21
C SER A 59 -41.98 -13.93 -6.76
N GLY A 60 -41.46 -12.71 -7.02
CA GLY A 60 -42.08 -11.45 -6.61
C GLY A 60 -41.95 -11.15 -5.10
N ASP A 61 -41.00 -11.80 -4.43
CA ASP A 61 -40.73 -11.60 -3.00
C ASP A 61 -39.97 -10.28 -2.77
N GLU A 62 -40.51 -9.44 -1.87
CA GLU A 62 -39.91 -8.16 -1.47
C GLU A 62 -38.54 -8.35 -0.76
N ALA A 63 -38.25 -9.55 -0.25
CA ALA A 63 -36.98 -9.89 0.38
C ALA A 63 -35.77 -9.74 -0.56
N ALA A 64 -35.98 -9.79 -1.88
CA ALA A 64 -34.92 -9.64 -2.89
C ALA A 64 -34.04 -8.40 -2.64
N ARG A 65 -34.66 -7.26 -2.30
CA ARG A 65 -33.92 -6.01 -2.07
C ARG A 65 -33.00 -6.10 -0.86
N THR A 66 -33.45 -6.77 0.20
CA THR A 66 -32.66 -6.99 1.43
C THR A 66 -31.49 -7.93 1.16
N ILE A 67 -31.70 -9.00 0.38
CA ILE A 67 -30.64 -9.94 0.02
C ILE A 67 -29.57 -9.25 -0.82
N VAL A 68 -29.96 -8.43 -1.81
CA VAL A 68 -29.02 -7.64 -2.62
C VAL A 68 -28.24 -6.63 -1.77
N ALA A 69 -28.90 -5.96 -0.82
CA ALA A 69 -28.22 -5.02 0.08
C ALA A 69 -27.14 -5.73 0.92
N ARG A 70 -27.44 -6.92 1.44
CA ARG A 70 -26.49 -7.72 2.20
C ARG A 70 -25.34 -8.24 1.34
N ALA A 71 -25.63 -8.69 0.12
CA ALA A 71 -24.59 -9.07 -0.84
C ALA A 71 -23.64 -7.89 -1.13
N LEU A 72 -24.16 -6.67 -1.24
CA LEU A 72 -23.33 -5.50 -1.46
C LEU A 72 -22.40 -5.18 -0.27
N GLU A 73 -22.84 -5.43 0.97
CA GLU A 73 -21.99 -5.32 2.17
C GLU A 73 -20.84 -6.32 2.13
N VAL A 74 -21.14 -7.60 1.91
CA VAL A 74 -20.13 -8.68 1.82
C VAL A 74 -19.13 -8.40 0.69
N ALA A 75 -19.58 -7.89 -0.45
CA ALA A 75 -18.71 -7.53 -1.57
C ALA A 75 -17.75 -6.38 -1.22
N ARG A 76 -18.18 -5.43 -0.39
CA ARG A 76 -17.34 -4.33 0.09
C ARG A 76 -16.31 -4.82 1.09
N GLU A 77 -16.70 -5.69 2.03
CA GLU A 77 -15.81 -6.32 3.00
C GLU A 77 -14.72 -7.13 2.30
N ALA A 78 -15.10 -8.03 1.38
CA ALA A 78 -14.17 -8.80 0.57
C ALA A 78 -13.20 -7.93 -0.24
N SER A 79 -13.71 -6.84 -0.82
CA SER A 79 -12.89 -5.86 -1.54
C SER A 79 -11.90 -5.13 -0.63
N SER A 80 -12.24 -4.92 0.64
CA SER A 80 -11.37 -4.29 1.63
C SER A 80 -10.27 -5.26 2.08
N GLU A 81 -10.62 -6.51 2.37
CA GLU A 81 -9.68 -7.57 2.75
C GLU A 81 -8.69 -7.90 1.64
N LEU A 82 -9.18 -8.04 0.39
CA LEU A 82 -8.29 -8.23 -0.77
C LEU A 82 -7.31 -7.07 -0.93
N ARG A 83 -7.74 -5.83 -0.68
CA ARG A 83 -6.82 -4.68 -0.71
C ARG A 83 -5.81 -4.76 0.42
N ALA A 84 -6.20 -5.17 1.62
CA ALA A 84 -5.27 -5.36 2.73
C ALA A 84 -4.22 -6.43 2.38
N ILE A 85 -4.64 -7.59 1.87
CA ILE A 85 -3.73 -8.66 1.43
C ILE A 85 -2.78 -8.18 0.32
N VAL A 86 -3.28 -7.47 -0.69
CA VAL A 86 -2.42 -6.89 -1.75
C VAL A 86 -1.44 -5.85 -1.19
N THR A 87 -1.81 -5.13 -0.14
CA THR A 87 -0.93 -4.18 0.55
C THR A 87 0.21 -4.90 1.27
N ASP A 88 -0.08 -6.04 1.88
CA ASP A 88 0.91 -6.85 2.57
C ASP A 88 1.85 -7.61 1.62
N ILE A 89 1.48 -7.78 0.34
CA ILE A 89 2.33 -8.39 -0.70
C ILE A 89 3.29 -7.37 -1.34
N GLU A 90 2.93 -6.08 -1.35
CA GLU A 90 3.73 -4.99 -1.93
C GLU A 90 5.08 -4.64 -1.24
N PRO A 91 5.41 -5.08 0.00
CA PRO A 91 6.78 -5.03 0.52
C PRO A 91 7.79 -5.78 -0.35
N ALA A 92 7.36 -6.73 -1.18
CA ALA A 92 8.26 -7.46 -2.09
C ALA A 92 8.89 -6.56 -3.17
N ALA A 93 8.10 -5.66 -3.79
CA ALA A 93 8.63 -4.71 -4.77
C ALA A 93 9.57 -3.68 -4.12
N LEU A 94 9.24 -3.27 -2.89
CA LEU A 94 10.12 -2.42 -2.09
C LEU A 94 11.43 -3.14 -1.73
N ALA A 95 11.36 -4.41 -1.32
CA ALA A 95 12.51 -5.22 -0.95
C ALA A 95 13.44 -5.55 -2.13
N GLU A 96 12.90 -5.72 -3.34
CA GLU A 96 13.70 -6.02 -4.54
C GLU A 96 14.29 -4.79 -5.23
N MET A 97 13.60 -3.65 -5.19
CA MET A 97 13.92 -2.49 -6.04
C MET A 97 14.30 -1.22 -5.25
N GLY A 98 14.00 -1.19 -3.94
CA GLY A 98 14.17 -0.03 -3.09
C GLY A 98 13.05 1.01 -3.23
N PHE A 99 12.94 1.89 -2.23
CA PHE A 99 11.86 2.87 -2.10
C PHE A 99 11.68 3.76 -3.33
N ALA A 100 12.78 4.29 -3.86
CA ALA A 100 12.72 5.20 -4.99
C ALA A 100 12.15 4.56 -6.25
N ALA A 101 12.56 3.32 -6.55
CA ALA A 101 12.06 2.59 -7.71
C ALA A 101 10.58 2.21 -7.53
N ALA A 102 10.21 1.69 -6.36
CA ALA A 102 8.85 1.28 -6.05
C ALA A 102 7.85 2.45 -6.16
N VAL A 103 8.19 3.63 -5.65
CA VAL A 103 7.34 4.84 -5.76
C VAL A 103 7.20 5.28 -7.22
N ARG A 104 8.30 5.29 -7.98
CA ARG A 104 8.26 5.68 -9.41
C ARG A 104 7.44 4.73 -10.24
N GLU A 105 7.57 3.42 -10.01
CA GLU A 105 6.78 2.41 -10.71
C GLU A 105 5.29 2.59 -10.40
N PHE A 106 4.92 2.71 -9.12
CA PHE A 106 3.54 2.92 -8.72
C PHE A 106 2.94 4.20 -9.34
N ALA A 107 3.68 5.30 -9.29
CA ALA A 107 3.30 6.57 -9.90
C ALA A 107 3.18 6.49 -11.45
N GLY A 108 4.06 5.73 -12.10
CA GLY A 108 4.02 5.45 -13.53
C GLY A 108 2.75 4.69 -13.94
N ARG A 109 2.42 3.60 -13.21
CA ARG A 109 1.18 2.84 -13.44
C ARG A 109 -0.07 3.70 -13.31
N LEU A 110 -0.08 4.63 -12.37
CA LEU A 110 -1.18 5.60 -12.23
C LEU A 110 -1.24 6.59 -13.39
N SER A 111 -0.09 7.10 -13.82
CA SER A 111 0.01 8.02 -14.96
C SER A 111 -0.56 7.40 -16.24
N ASP A 112 -0.16 6.15 -16.53
CA ASP A 112 -0.58 5.43 -17.73
C ASP A 112 -2.08 5.10 -17.72
N ARG A 113 -2.59 4.59 -16.60
CA ARG A 113 -3.99 4.12 -16.50
C ARG A 113 -5.00 5.26 -16.39
N ARG A 114 -4.61 6.39 -15.80
CA ARG A 114 -5.55 7.45 -15.40
C ARG A 114 -5.29 8.80 -16.06
N ARG A 115 -4.26 8.93 -16.90
CA ARG A 115 -3.84 10.20 -17.55
C ARG A 115 -3.56 11.32 -16.55
N ILE A 116 -2.99 10.96 -15.39
CA ILE A 116 -2.60 11.90 -14.33
C ILE A 116 -1.10 12.17 -14.47
N ARG A 117 -0.67 13.42 -14.33
CA ARG A 117 0.76 13.73 -14.29
C ARG A 117 1.31 13.44 -12.89
N CYS A 118 2.15 12.42 -12.76
CA CYS A 118 2.86 12.15 -11.52
C CYS A 118 4.33 12.62 -11.60
N GLU A 119 4.75 13.45 -10.65
CA GLU A 119 6.13 13.91 -10.50
C GLU A 119 6.72 13.31 -9.23
N VAL A 120 7.80 12.53 -9.35
CA VAL A 120 8.44 11.84 -8.21
C VAL A 120 9.89 12.31 -8.06
N ASP A 121 10.20 12.90 -6.91
CA ASP A 121 11.49 13.50 -6.57
C ASP A 121 11.93 13.06 -5.16
N VAL A 122 12.61 11.92 -5.07
CA VAL A 122 12.89 11.23 -3.80
C VAL A 122 14.38 11.02 -3.53
N PRO A 123 15.21 12.08 -3.52
CA PRO A 123 16.67 11.97 -3.37
C PRO A 123 17.12 11.39 -2.03
N ALA A 124 16.28 11.44 -0.99
CA ALA A 124 16.60 10.89 0.33
C ALA A 124 16.21 9.41 0.52
N ALA A 125 15.79 8.72 -0.55
CA ALA A 125 15.29 7.34 -0.46
C ALA A 125 16.34 6.36 0.10
N ASP A 126 17.60 6.52 -0.28
CA ASP A 126 18.70 5.63 0.17
C ASP A 126 19.11 5.85 1.63
N GLN A 127 18.51 6.85 2.31
CA GLN A 127 18.74 7.12 3.73
C GLN A 127 17.72 6.41 4.63
N LEU A 128 16.71 5.76 4.04
CA LEU A 128 15.66 5.07 4.77
C LEU A 128 16.12 3.67 5.21
N GLY A 129 15.86 3.34 6.47
CA GLY A 129 15.86 1.96 6.93
C GLY A 129 14.66 1.18 6.38
N GLU A 130 14.63 -0.13 6.59
CA GLU A 130 13.63 -1.02 6.00
C GLU A 130 12.23 -0.72 6.52
N SER A 131 12.10 -0.50 7.82
CA SER A 131 10.81 -0.18 8.46
C SER A 131 10.28 1.18 7.99
N ALA A 132 11.15 2.20 7.97
CA ALA A 132 10.81 3.52 7.48
C ALA A 132 10.43 3.52 6.00
N ALA A 133 11.16 2.79 5.16
CA ALA A 133 10.85 2.64 3.75
C ALA A 133 9.48 1.99 3.54
N SER A 134 9.18 0.91 4.28
CA SER A 134 7.90 0.20 4.19
C SER A 134 6.73 1.08 4.60
N GLY A 135 6.81 1.72 5.77
CA GLY A 135 5.74 2.58 6.26
C GLY A 135 5.50 3.81 5.40
N LEU A 136 6.57 4.50 4.97
CA LEU A 136 6.45 5.64 4.05
C LEU A 136 5.88 5.23 2.70
N TYR A 137 6.20 4.03 2.20
CA TYR A 137 5.68 3.55 0.92
C TYR A 137 4.18 3.32 0.99
N GLN A 138 3.69 2.72 2.07
CA GLN A 138 2.26 2.57 2.31
C GLN A 138 1.55 3.93 2.36
N ILE A 139 2.15 4.93 3.03
CA ILE A 139 1.60 6.29 3.09
C ILE A 139 1.53 6.91 1.68
N VAL A 140 2.58 6.77 0.86
CA VAL A 140 2.57 7.23 -0.54
C VAL A 140 1.42 6.60 -1.31
N ARG A 141 1.32 5.27 -1.24
CA ARG A 141 0.35 4.50 -2.01
C ARG A 141 -1.08 4.86 -1.65
N GLU A 142 -1.40 4.87 -0.36
CA GLU A 142 -2.73 5.22 0.14
C GLU A 142 -3.08 6.67 -0.23
N SER A 143 -2.13 7.60 -0.08
CA SER A 143 -2.35 9.00 -0.45
C SER A 143 -2.68 9.17 -1.93
N LEU A 144 -1.89 8.56 -2.81
CA LEU A 144 -2.05 8.63 -4.27
C LEU A 144 -3.36 7.98 -4.71
N ASP A 145 -3.63 6.78 -4.20
CA ASP A 145 -4.83 6.03 -4.53
C ASP A 145 -6.10 6.79 -4.10
N GLN A 146 -6.08 7.41 -2.92
CA GLN A 146 -7.20 8.22 -2.43
C GLN A 146 -7.36 9.52 -3.22
N ALA A 147 -6.26 10.11 -3.71
CA ALA A 147 -6.31 11.23 -4.65
C ALA A 147 -7.13 10.83 -5.88
N VAL A 148 -6.77 9.71 -6.50
CA VAL A 148 -7.41 9.22 -7.72
C VAL A 148 -8.88 8.84 -7.48
N ARG A 149 -9.19 8.10 -6.40
CA ARG A 149 -10.55 7.59 -6.16
C ARG A 149 -11.53 8.69 -5.80
N ARG A 150 -11.13 9.67 -4.99
CA ARG A 150 -12.05 10.63 -4.39
C ARG A 150 -12.11 11.95 -5.12
N GLY A 151 -11.24 12.21 -6.10
CA GLY A 151 -11.31 13.39 -6.94
C GLY A 151 -10.06 13.45 -7.81
N PRO A 152 -10.08 12.84 -9.01
CA PRO A 152 -8.86 12.58 -9.77
C PRO A 152 -8.14 13.90 -10.08
N PRO A 153 -6.95 14.11 -9.50
CA PRO A 153 -6.16 15.30 -9.76
C PRO A 153 -5.63 15.27 -11.20
N GLN A 154 -5.28 16.43 -11.75
CA GLN A 154 -4.48 16.48 -12.98
C GLN A 154 -3.01 16.23 -12.68
N THR A 155 -2.54 16.65 -11.50
CA THR A 155 -1.15 16.52 -11.09
C THR A 155 -1.00 16.01 -9.66
N ILE A 156 -0.11 15.05 -9.47
CA ILE A 156 0.35 14.56 -8.17
C ILE A 156 1.87 14.73 -8.10
N ARG A 157 2.38 15.18 -6.95
CA ARG A 157 3.81 15.27 -6.66
C ARG A 157 4.14 14.48 -5.40
N VAL A 158 5.18 13.68 -5.48
CA VAL A 158 5.77 12.97 -4.33
C VAL A 158 7.21 13.43 -4.18
N ARG A 159 7.53 13.99 -3.01
CA ARG A 159 8.88 14.45 -2.69
C ARG A 159 9.37 13.86 -1.38
N LEU A 160 10.61 13.37 -1.36
CA LEU A 160 11.26 12.88 -0.15
C LEU A 160 12.62 13.56 0.02
N THR A 161 12.76 14.38 1.06
CA THR A 161 13.99 15.16 1.32
C THR A 161 14.54 14.87 2.70
N SER A 162 15.86 14.95 2.86
CA SER A 162 16.54 14.84 4.15
C SER A 162 17.02 16.20 4.62
N SER A 163 16.92 16.46 5.91
CA SER A 163 17.55 17.62 6.54
C SER A 163 19.03 17.34 6.84
N ARG A 164 19.78 18.40 7.18
CA ARG A 164 21.17 18.28 7.62
C ARG A 164 21.33 17.49 8.93
N THR A 165 20.28 17.40 9.74
CA THR A 165 20.29 16.65 11.01
C THR A 165 19.92 15.17 10.81
N GLY A 166 19.59 14.76 9.58
CA GLY A 166 19.24 13.38 9.23
C GLY A 166 17.75 13.06 9.38
N SER A 167 16.89 14.05 9.63
CA SER A 167 15.44 13.85 9.58
C SER A 167 14.99 13.74 8.13
N VAL A 168 13.96 12.95 7.87
CA VAL A 168 13.41 12.76 6.53
C VAL A 168 11.99 13.32 6.49
N GLU A 169 11.69 14.10 5.46
CA GLU A 169 10.35 14.64 5.19
C GLU A 169 9.81 14.07 3.87
N LEU A 170 8.69 13.37 3.95
CA LEU A 170 7.88 12.96 2.80
C LEU A 170 6.76 13.99 2.62
N THR A 171 6.68 14.59 1.45
CA THR A 171 5.58 15.48 1.06
C THR A 171 4.87 14.90 -0.16
N ILE A 172 3.55 14.72 -0.05
CA ILE A 172 2.67 14.30 -1.13
C ILE A 172 1.69 15.44 -1.37
N SER A 173 1.58 15.89 -2.63
CA SER A 173 0.68 16.98 -2.96
C SER A 173 -0.06 16.73 -4.26
N ASP A 174 -1.32 17.14 -4.32
CA ASP A 174 -2.15 17.05 -5.51
C ASP A 174 -3.11 18.24 -5.64
N ASP A 175 -3.59 18.49 -6.85
CA ASP A 175 -4.54 19.56 -7.15
C ASP A 175 -6.02 19.17 -6.94
N GLY A 176 -6.27 17.99 -6.35
CA GLY A 176 -7.59 17.49 -5.97
C GLY A 176 -8.14 18.14 -4.69
N GLY A 177 -9.45 18.00 -4.46
CA GLY A 177 -10.15 18.51 -3.26
C GLY A 177 -9.85 17.73 -1.98
N ILE A 178 -9.79 18.42 -0.83
CA ILE A 178 -9.44 17.82 0.47
C ILE A 178 -10.67 17.28 1.21
N GLU A 179 -11.87 17.81 0.92
CA GLU A 179 -13.08 17.63 1.72
C GLU A 179 -13.56 16.18 1.78
N ARG A 180 -13.17 15.35 0.79
CA ARG A 180 -13.54 13.92 0.73
C ARG A 180 -12.51 12.98 1.34
N ARG A 181 -11.40 13.50 1.87
CA ARG A 181 -10.21 12.71 2.27
C ARG A 181 -9.88 12.79 3.77
N GLN A 182 -10.66 13.52 4.58
CA GLN A 182 -10.33 13.74 5.99
C GLN A 182 -10.11 12.44 6.79
N ALA A 183 -11.04 11.47 6.73
CA ALA A 183 -10.89 10.19 7.42
C ALA A 183 -9.66 9.36 6.99
N VAL A 184 -9.19 9.55 5.75
CA VAL A 184 -7.96 8.91 5.26
C VAL A 184 -6.75 9.60 5.85
N LEU A 185 -6.75 10.94 5.87
CA LEU A 185 -5.66 11.72 6.45
C LEU A 185 -5.47 11.41 7.94
N ASP A 186 -6.57 11.14 8.65
CA ASP A 186 -6.52 10.70 10.05
C ASP A 186 -5.82 9.33 10.19
N GLY A 187 -6.16 8.35 9.34
CA GLY A 187 -5.46 7.05 9.32
C GLY A 187 -4.00 7.11 8.84
N LEU A 188 -3.63 8.10 8.01
CA LEU A 188 -2.23 8.35 7.66
C LEU A 188 -1.46 8.96 8.82
N ALA A 189 -2.12 9.76 9.67
CA ALA A 189 -1.52 10.30 10.87
C ALA A 189 -1.17 9.20 11.88
N GLU A 190 -2.06 8.22 12.06
CA GLU A 190 -1.80 7.04 12.90
C GLU A 190 -0.56 6.27 12.43
N ARG A 191 -0.45 5.95 11.14
CA ARG A 191 0.74 5.28 10.59
C ARG A 191 2.01 6.09 10.74
N ALA A 192 1.95 7.41 10.55
CA ALA A 192 3.11 8.27 10.78
C ALA A 192 3.56 8.21 12.25
N ASN A 193 2.62 8.12 13.20
CA ASN A 193 2.93 7.98 14.62
C ASN A 193 3.52 6.60 14.96
N GLU A 194 3.08 5.52 14.30
CA GLU A 194 3.67 4.18 14.45
C GLU A 194 5.15 4.15 14.03
N LEU A 195 5.52 4.99 13.05
CA LEU A 195 6.91 5.22 12.65
C LEU A 195 7.67 6.18 13.58
N ASN A 196 7.10 6.60 14.71
CA ASN A 196 7.63 7.65 15.58
C ASN A 196 7.86 9.00 14.86
N GLY A 197 7.05 9.26 13.84
CA GLY A 197 7.04 10.49 13.06
C GLY A 197 5.92 11.44 13.45
N SER A 198 5.79 12.51 12.67
CA SER A 198 4.66 13.44 12.72
C SER A 198 3.98 13.55 11.36
N PHE A 199 2.68 13.89 11.37
CA PHE A 199 1.87 14.07 10.18
C PHE A 199 1.15 15.41 10.19
N GLU A 200 1.14 16.08 9.05
CA GLU A 200 0.36 17.29 8.82
C GLU A 200 -0.31 17.21 7.45
N ALA A 201 -1.59 17.58 7.38
CA ALA A 201 -2.27 17.73 6.12
C ALA A 201 -3.03 19.06 6.06
N ALA A 202 -2.92 19.75 4.93
CA ALA A 202 -3.61 21.02 4.72
C ALA A 202 -3.86 21.30 3.25
N ARG A 203 -4.90 22.08 2.98
CA ARG A 203 -5.08 22.71 1.66
C ARG A 203 -4.28 24.01 1.60
N ARG A 204 -3.33 24.11 0.67
CA ARG A 204 -2.44 25.26 0.49
C ARG A 204 -2.46 25.69 -0.97
N ARG A 205 -2.90 26.93 -1.25
CA ARG A 205 -2.90 27.53 -2.60
C ARG A 205 -3.55 26.62 -3.68
N GLY A 206 -4.65 25.96 -3.34
CA GLY A 206 -5.36 25.04 -4.24
C GLY A 206 -4.85 23.61 -4.27
N TRP A 207 -3.73 23.31 -3.60
CA TRP A 207 -3.18 21.96 -3.48
C TRP A 207 -3.57 21.33 -2.15
N THR A 208 -3.93 20.07 -2.15
CA THR A 208 -3.95 19.24 -0.96
C THR A 208 -2.52 18.78 -0.71
N VAL A 209 -1.98 19.04 0.47
CA VAL A 209 -0.59 18.69 0.84
C VAL A 209 -0.63 17.86 2.11
N ALA A 210 -0.09 16.65 2.05
CA ALA A 210 0.16 15.77 3.18
C ALA A 210 1.67 15.65 3.40
N ARG A 211 2.11 15.83 4.64
CA ARG A 211 3.52 15.84 5.04
C ARG A 211 3.71 14.85 6.19
N VAL A 212 4.70 13.97 6.04
CA VAL A 212 5.20 13.11 7.11
C VAL A 212 6.64 13.51 7.42
N THR A 213 6.96 13.68 8.69
CA THR A 213 8.33 13.93 9.14
C THR A 213 8.79 12.81 10.05
N LEU A 214 9.89 12.14 9.69
CA LEU A 214 10.54 11.15 10.52
C LEU A 214 11.82 11.75 11.15
N PRO A 215 11.99 11.69 12.48
CA PRO A 215 13.26 12.04 13.10
C PRO A 215 14.39 11.09 12.65
N PRO A 216 15.67 11.46 12.81
CA PRO A 216 16.79 10.65 12.33
C PRO A 216 16.82 9.22 12.90
N SER A 217 16.35 9.04 14.14
CA SER A 217 16.23 7.72 14.77
C SER A 217 15.19 6.85 14.09
N ALA A 218 14.06 7.42 13.68
CA ALA A 218 12.99 6.71 12.99
C ALA A 218 13.32 6.46 11.52
N ALA A 219 13.96 7.42 10.85
CA ALA A 219 14.26 7.33 9.43
C ALA A 219 15.23 6.18 9.08
N ARG A 220 16.07 5.75 10.03
CA ARG A 220 17.11 4.72 9.82
C ARG A 220 16.73 3.32 10.30
N LEU A 221 15.54 3.13 10.87
CA LEU A 221 14.96 1.84 11.26
C LEU A 221 14.36 1.14 10.03
#